data_AF-A0A2E8MEZ8-F1
#
_entry.id   AF-A0A2E8MEZ8-F1
#
_cell.length_a   1.000
_cell.length_b   1.000
_cell.length_c   1.000
_cell.angle_alpha   90.00
_cell.angle_beta   90.00
_cell.angle_gamma   90.00
#
_symmetry.space_group_name_H-M   'P 1'
#
loop_
_entity.id
_entity.type
_entity.pdbx_description
1 polymer ?
#
loop_
_entity_poly.entity_id
_entity_poly.type
_entity_poly.pdbx_seq_one_letter_code
_entity_poly.pdbx_strand_id
1 'polypeptide(L)'
;MRDSSRPFAITLDVGTSLINETGSWRTRRPVYVDRLPPCNNTCPAGENIQAWLYLAEEGDYEGAWQEILKHNPMPAVMGRACYHTCEGACNRGAVDEAVGIHAVERFLGDLANKHGWMPDYEAEPSGKKILVIGAGPAGLACAYHLTRMGHAVTIADASDKAGGLLRYGIPRYRLPNEVLDGDIKRIEKMGVNFQMNTYIEDMLKAKEDGGYDALFVAVGAQLSRDAALPGDGTV
;
A
#
# COMPACT_ATOMS: atom_id res chain seq x y z
N MET A 1 -28.14 -43.23 2.93
CA MET A 1 -28.77 -42.35 3.94
C MET A 1 -27.65 -41.83 4.83
N ARG A 2 -27.48 -40.51 4.92
CA ARG A 2 -26.40 -39.88 5.70
C ARG A 2 -26.79 -39.94 7.19
N ASP A 3 -25.92 -40.49 8.03
CA ASP A 3 -26.11 -40.53 9.48
C ASP A 3 -26.16 -39.09 10.03
N SER A 4 -27.29 -38.74 10.65
CA SER A 4 -27.62 -37.39 11.13
C SER A 4 -26.84 -36.97 12.39
N SER A 5 -25.94 -37.82 12.89
CA SER A 5 -25.14 -37.56 14.09
C SER A 5 -23.77 -36.90 13.81
N ARG A 6 -23.36 -36.73 12.55
CA ARG A 6 -22.02 -36.21 12.19
C ARG A 6 -22.00 -34.69 11.99
N PRO A 7 -21.02 -33.96 12.54
CA PRO A 7 -20.82 -32.53 12.24
C PRO A 7 -20.66 -32.29 10.74
N PHE A 8 -21.23 -31.20 10.23
CA PHE A 8 -21.31 -30.88 8.80
C PHE A 8 -19.98 -30.97 8.03
N ALA A 9 -18.86 -30.67 8.69
CA ALA A 9 -17.52 -30.61 8.10
C ALA A 9 -16.70 -31.92 8.19
N ILE A 10 -17.19 -32.96 8.85
CA ILE A 10 -16.46 -34.23 8.99
C ILE A 10 -17.06 -35.27 8.03
N THR A 11 -16.36 -35.49 6.91
CA THR A 11 -16.72 -36.47 5.89
C THR A 11 -16.13 -37.86 6.13
N LEU A 12 -15.22 -38.00 7.09
CA LEU A 12 -14.51 -39.23 7.40
C LEU A 12 -14.85 -39.73 8.80
N ASP A 13 -15.03 -41.05 8.94
CA ASP A 13 -15.16 -41.69 10.24
C ASP A 13 -13.84 -41.60 11.03
N VAL A 14 -13.93 -41.52 12.37
CA VAL A 14 -12.75 -41.52 13.25
C VAL A 14 -12.11 -42.92 13.19
N GLY A 15 -11.18 -43.10 12.25
CA GLY A 15 -10.36 -44.30 12.09
C GLY A 15 -8.94 -44.11 12.65
N THR A 16 -8.20 -45.21 12.79
CA THR A 16 -6.76 -45.13 13.05
C THR A 16 -6.03 -44.72 11.77
N SER A 17 -4.90 -44.02 11.92
CA SER A 17 -4.07 -43.55 10.81
C SER A 17 -3.51 -44.68 9.91
N LEU A 18 -3.69 -45.94 10.34
CA LEU A 18 -3.37 -47.18 9.61
C LEU A 18 -4.15 -47.31 8.30
N ILE A 19 -5.42 -46.92 8.24
CA ILE A 19 -6.23 -47.00 7.01
C ILE A 19 -5.68 -46.06 5.92
N ASN A 20 -5.05 -44.97 6.32
CA ASN A 20 -4.42 -44.00 5.43
C ASN A 20 -2.91 -44.28 5.23
N GLU A 21 -2.38 -45.39 5.76
CA GLU A 21 -0.94 -45.72 5.76
C GLU A 21 -0.03 -44.61 6.33
N THR A 22 -0.57 -43.76 7.19
CA THR A 22 0.19 -42.66 7.80
C THR A 22 0.85 -43.13 9.09
N GLY A 23 2.12 -43.55 8.99
CA GLY A 23 2.96 -44.08 10.08
C GLY A 23 4.43 -44.30 9.67
N SER A 24 5.18 -45.16 10.38
CA SER A 24 6.62 -45.48 10.22
C SER A 24 7.04 -46.09 8.85
N TRP A 25 6.11 -46.15 7.90
CA TRP A 25 6.24 -46.61 6.52
C TRP A 25 6.67 -45.47 5.56
N ARG A 26 6.65 -44.22 6.03
CA ARG A 26 6.94 -43.04 5.22
C ARG A 26 8.44 -42.96 4.90
N THR A 27 8.83 -43.35 3.70
CA THR A 27 10.21 -43.21 3.18
C THR A 27 10.59 -41.77 2.86
N ARG A 28 9.63 -40.83 2.93
CA ARG A 28 9.83 -39.40 2.67
C ARG A 28 9.27 -38.58 3.83
N ARG A 29 10.10 -37.69 4.39
CA ARG A 29 9.69 -36.72 5.39
C ARG A 29 9.14 -35.48 4.68
N PRO A 30 7.90 -35.02 4.97
CA PRO A 30 7.45 -33.73 4.46
C PRO A 30 8.36 -32.64 5.02
N VAL A 31 8.87 -31.80 4.12
CA VAL A 31 9.57 -30.57 4.49
C VAL A 31 8.52 -29.47 4.44
N TYR A 32 8.29 -28.83 5.58
CA TYR A 32 7.50 -27.60 5.61
C TYR A 32 8.31 -26.52 4.90
N VAL A 33 7.76 -26.01 3.80
CA VAL A 33 8.32 -24.89 3.07
C VAL A 33 7.33 -23.75 3.25
N ASP A 34 7.77 -22.69 3.90
CA ASP A 34 7.01 -21.45 3.95
C ASP A 34 7.06 -20.79 2.57
N ARG A 35 5.89 -20.55 1.98
CA ARG A 35 5.76 -19.91 0.68
C ARG A 35 4.88 -18.70 0.84
N LEU A 36 5.34 -17.57 0.34
CA LEU A 36 4.49 -16.40 0.23
C LEU A 36 3.29 -16.71 -0.68
N PRO A 37 2.07 -16.33 -0.28
CA PRO A 37 0.92 -16.35 -1.17
C PRO A 37 1.26 -15.59 -2.46
N PRO A 38 0.82 -16.06 -3.63
CA PRO A 38 1.22 -15.45 -4.90
C PRO A 38 0.74 -14.00 -5.04
N CYS A 39 -0.40 -13.66 -4.42
CA CYS A 39 -0.87 -12.28 -4.33
C CYS A 39 0.11 -11.39 -3.55
N ASN A 40 0.54 -11.81 -2.35
CA ASN A 40 1.53 -11.08 -1.55
C ASN A 40 2.86 -10.93 -2.33
N ASN A 41 3.34 -12.03 -2.93
CA ASN A 41 4.63 -12.06 -3.63
C ASN A 41 4.67 -11.15 -4.89
N THR A 42 3.52 -10.87 -5.49
CA THR A 42 3.42 -10.03 -6.69
C THR A 42 2.99 -8.60 -6.40
N CYS A 43 2.69 -8.27 -5.14
CA CYS A 43 2.38 -6.91 -4.71
C CYS A 43 3.68 -6.09 -4.62
N PRO A 44 3.87 -5.04 -5.44
CA PRO A 44 5.09 -4.24 -5.39
C PRO A 44 5.25 -3.45 -4.09
N ALA A 45 4.14 -3.15 -3.40
CA ALA A 45 4.16 -2.51 -2.08
C ALA A 45 4.59 -3.47 -0.96
N GLY A 46 4.57 -4.79 -1.21
CA GLY A 46 4.90 -5.81 -0.21
C GLY A 46 3.78 -6.09 0.79
N GLU A 47 2.53 -5.76 0.45
CA GLU A 47 1.40 -5.96 1.37
C GLU A 47 1.14 -7.43 1.71
N ASN A 48 0.71 -7.65 2.96
CA ASN A 48 0.23 -8.95 3.40
C ASN A 48 -1.26 -9.14 3.07
N ILE A 49 -1.55 -9.39 1.80
CA ILE A 49 -2.91 -9.46 1.25
C ILE A 49 -3.76 -10.51 1.95
N GLN A 50 -3.19 -11.69 2.20
CA GLN A 50 -3.90 -12.74 2.94
C GLN A 50 -4.34 -12.26 4.33
N ALA A 51 -3.48 -11.56 5.08
CA ALA A 51 -3.78 -11.16 6.46
C ALA A 51 -4.89 -10.11 6.51
N TRP A 52 -4.80 -9.06 5.69
CA TRP A 52 -5.83 -8.02 5.71
C TRP A 52 -7.16 -8.48 5.10
N LEU A 53 -7.14 -9.40 4.14
CA LEU A 53 -8.39 -10.03 3.65
C LEU A 53 -9.07 -10.86 4.74
N TYR A 54 -8.29 -11.59 5.55
CA TYR A 54 -8.83 -12.37 6.66
C TYR A 54 -9.52 -11.47 7.70
N LEU A 55 -8.88 -10.35 8.07
CA LEU A 55 -9.48 -9.36 8.97
C LEU A 55 -10.77 -8.76 8.39
N ALA A 56 -10.77 -8.45 7.09
CA ALA A 56 -11.96 -7.93 6.41
C ALA A 56 -13.10 -8.97 6.34
N GLU A 57 -12.79 -10.26 6.20
CA GLU A 57 -13.77 -11.36 6.23
C GLU A 57 -14.45 -11.49 7.60
N GLU A 58 -13.69 -11.36 8.68
CA GLU A 58 -14.19 -11.37 10.06
C GLU A 58 -14.94 -10.07 10.45
N GLY A 59 -14.97 -9.08 9.55
CA GLY A 59 -15.64 -7.79 9.78
C GLY A 59 -14.79 -6.77 10.54
N ASP A 60 -13.53 -7.08 10.85
CA ASP A 60 -12.56 -6.13 11.42
C ASP A 60 -11.94 -5.28 10.31
N TYR A 61 -12.73 -4.33 9.81
CA TYR A 61 -12.30 -3.46 8.71
C TYR A 61 -11.22 -2.45 9.12
N GLU A 62 -11.24 -1.97 10.36
CA GLU A 62 -10.19 -1.06 10.84
C GLU A 62 -8.87 -1.81 10.98
N GLY A 63 -8.88 -3.02 11.57
CA GLY A 63 -7.70 -3.89 11.62
C GLY A 63 -7.17 -4.27 10.24
N ALA A 64 -8.05 -4.62 9.30
CA ALA A 64 -7.66 -4.87 7.91
C ALA A 64 -6.96 -3.66 7.28
N TRP A 65 -7.50 -2.47 7.49
CA TRP A 65 -6.91 -1.23 7.00
C TRP A 65 -5.57 -0.91 7.67
N GLN A 66 -5.44 -1.10 8.99
CA GLN A 66 -4.16 -0.96 9.70
C GLN A 66 -3.08 -1.92 9.18
N GLU A 67 -3.45 -3.15 8.81
CA GLU A 67 -2.54 -4.12 8.22
C GLU A 67 -2.01 -3.67 6.85
N ILE A 68 -2.87 -3.07 6.00
CA ILE A 68 -2.44 -2.46 4.72
C ILE A 68 -1.44 -1.34 4.96
N LEU A 69 -1.75 -0.44 5.91
CA LEU A 69 -0.95 0.72 6.27
C LEU A 69 0.46 0.42 6.76
N LYS A 70 0.74 -0.84 7.16
CA LYS A 70 2.12 -1.25 7.46
C LYS A 70 3.05 -1.03 6.28
N HIS A 71 2.55 -1.15 5.05
CA HIS A 71 3.32 -1.08 3.82
C HIS A 71 2.86 0.05 2.90
N ASN A 72 1.54 0.21 2.74
CA ASN A 72 0.93 1.13 1.79
C ASN A 72 0.21 2.30 2.51
N PRO A 73 0.68 3.54 2.36
CA PRO A 73 0.10 4.71 3.03
C PRO A 73 -1.19 5.26 2.41
N MET A 74 -1.56 4.82 1.20
CA MET A 74 -2.63 5.41 0.40
C MET A 74 -3.58 4.34 -0.19
N PRO A 75 -4.22 3.50 0.65
CA PRO A 75 -5.08 2.40 0.17
C PRO A 75 -6.28 2.89 -0.64
N ALA A 76 -6.84 4.06 -0.34
CA ALA A 76 -7.98 4.59 -1.09
C ALA A 76 -7.57 4.99 -2.53
N VAL A 77 -6.33 5.46 -2.70
CA VAL A 77 -5.73 5.73 -4.01
C VAL A 77 -5.33 4.43 -4.72
N MET A 78 -4.62 3.52 -4.03
CA MET A 78 -4.11 2.29 -4.64
C MET A 78 -5.24 1.37 -5.12
N GLY A 79 -6.33 1.24 -4.37
CA GLY A 79 -7.51 0.49 -4.82
C GLY A 79 -8.21 1.05 -6.08
N ARG A 80 -7.76 2.19 -6.62
CA ARG A 80 -8.25 2.79 -7.89
C ARG A 80 -7.19 2.87 -8.98
N ALA A 81 -5.95 3.17 -8.60
CA ALA A 81 -4.87 3.44 -9.54
C ALA A 81 -3.98 2.22 -9.82
N CYS A 82 -3.95 1.24 -8.91
CA CYS A 82 -3.10 0.05 -9.02
C CYS A 82 -3.46 -0.79 -10.26
N TYR A 83 -2.46 -1.49 -10.80
CA TYR A 83 -2.62 -2.46 -11.88
C TYR A 83 -2.96 -3.87 -11.37
N HIS A 84 -3.25 -4.02 -10.07
CA HIS A 84 -3.76 -5.25 -9.44
C HIS A 84 -3.00 -6.52 -9.86
N THR A 85 -1.66 -6.46 -9.86
CA THR A 85 -0.78 -7.60 -10.20
C THR A 85 -1.04 -8.82 -9.30
N CYS A 86 -1.44 -8.56 -8.06
CA CYS A 86 -1.86 -9.55 -7.09
C CYS A 86 -3.05 -10.40 -7.54
N GLU A 87 -4.00 -9.83 -8.28
CA GLU A 87 -5.17 -10.54 -8.80
C GLU A 87 -4.78 -11.43 -9.99
N GLY A 88 -3.86 -10.97 -10.83
CA GLY A 88 -3.34 -11.74 -11.97
C GLY A 88 -2.60 -13.03 -11.57
N ALA A 89 -2.04 -13.07 -10.36
CA ALA A 89 -1.38 -14.25 -9.80
C ALA A 89 -2.26 -15.04 -8.80
N CYS A 90 -3.53 -14.67 -8.63
CA CYS A 90 -4.39 -15.27 -7.61
C CYS A 90 -4.68 -16.75 -7.91
N ASN A 91 -4.40 -17.64 -6.94
CA ASN A 91 -4.68 -19.08 -7.07
C ASN A 91 -6.16 -19.37 -7.38
N ARG A 92 -7.09 -18.52 -6.91
CA ARG A 92 -8.53 -18.71 -7.14
C ARG A 92 -8.91 -18.58 -8.61
N GLY A 93 -8.16 -17.81 -9.39
CA GLY A 93 -8.36 -17.68 -10.84
C GLY A 93 -8.18 -19.01 -11.61
N ALA A 94 -7.56 -20.03 -11.01
CA ALA A 94 -7.49 -21.38 -11.58
C ALA A 94 -8.75 -22.24 -11.31
N VAL A 95 -9.64 -21.77 -10.44
CA VAL A 95 -10.90 -22.44 -10.08
C VAL A 95 -12.08 -21.75 -10.77
N ASP A 96 -12.21 -20.43 -10.57
CA ASP A 96 -13.25 -19.60 -11.17
C ASP A 96 -12.71 -18.20 -11.51
N GLU A 97 -12.75 -17.26 -10.56
CA GLU A 97 -12.32 -15.88 -10.75
C GLU A 97 -11.34 -15.42 -9.66
N ALA A 98 -10.48 -14.46 -9.99
CA ALA A 98 -9.59 -13.88 -9.01
C ALA A 98 -10.40 -13.15 -7.93
N VAL A 99 -9.88 -13.15 -6.70
CA VAL A 99 -10.43 -12.32 -5.63
C VAL A 99 -10.27 -10.86 -6.04
N GLY A 100 -11.32 -10.04 -5.87
CA GLY A 100 -11.29 -8.59 -6.11
C GLY A 100 -10.53 -7.83 -5.03
N ILE A 101 -9.23 -8.12 -4.89
CA ILE A 101 -8.30 -7.56 -3.90
C ILE A 101 -8.33 -6.03 -3.94
N HIS A 102 -8.16 -5.41 -5.12
CA HIS A 102 -8.13 -3.95 -5.23
C HIS A 102 -9.47 -3.30 -4.85
N ALA A 103 -10.59 -4.02 -5.07
CA ALA A 103 -11.92 -3.54 -4.71
C ALA A 103 -12.13 -3.56 -3.18
N VAL A 104 -11.61 -4.56 -2.49
CA VAL A 104 -11.62 -4.61 -1.01
C VAL A 104 -10.70 -3.52 -0.46
N GLU A 105 -9.49 -3.36 -1.01
CA GLU A 105 -8.57 -2.28 -0.62
C GLU A 105 -9.22 -0.90 -0.78
N ARG A 106 -9.89 -0.67 -1.92
CA ARG A 106 -10.67 0.54 -2.18
C ARG A 106 -11.75 0.75 -1.12
N PHE A 107 -12.53 -0.28 -0.83
CA PHE A 107 -13.59 -0.22 0.18
C PHE A 107 -13.04 0.16 1.56
N LEU A 108 -11.95 -0.48 1.99
CA LEU A 108 -11.29 -0.20 3.27
C LEU A 108 -10.76 1.24 3.32
N GLY A 109 -10.11 1.71 2.26
CA GLY A 109 -9.63 3.10 2.18
C GLY A 109 -10.76 4.14 2.19
N ASP A 110 -11.87 3.87 1.50
CA ASP A 110 -13.06 4.74 1.51
C ASP A 110 -13.71 4.77 2.90
N LEU A 111 -13.77 3.62 3.58
CA LEU A 111 -14.28 3.50 4.94
C LEU A 111 -13.40 4.27 5.93
N ALA A 112 -12.08 4.13 5.84
CA ALA A 112 -11.12 4.88 6.65
C ALA A 112 -11.28 6.40 6.49
N ASN A 113 -11.49 6.88 5.25
CA ASN A 113 -11.76 8.29 4.99
C ASN A 113 -13.08 8.76 5.61
N LYS A 114 -14.14 7.93 5.53
CA LYS A 114 -15.46 8.22 6.10
C LYS A 114 -15.43 8.28 7.63
N HIS A 115 -14.72 7.35 8.28
CA HIS A 115 -14.65 7.24 9.73
C HIS A 115 -13.54 8.09 10.35
N GLY A 116 -12.63 8.63 9.52
CA GLY A 116 -11.52 9.45 9.99
C GLY A 116 -10.45 8.62 10.72
N TRP A 117 -10.28 7.35 10.34
CA TRP A 117 -9.28 6.47 10.93
C TRP A 117 -7.86 7.01 10.72
N MET A 118 -7.03 6.80 11.73
CA MET A 118 -5.63 7.22 11.78
C MET A 118 -4.72 5.99 11.92
N PRO A 119 -3.53 6.00 11.30
CA PRO A 119 -2.61 4.87 11.40
C PRO A 119 -2.14 4.73 12.84
N ASP A 120 -2.07 3.49 13.33
CA ASP A 120 -1.50 3.20 14.62
C ASP A 120 0.03 3.12 14.50
N TYR A 121 0.72 4.01 15.19
CA TYR A 121 2.17 3.96 15.32
C TYR A 121 2.61 4.61 16.62
N GLU A 122 3.63 4.01 17.23
CA GLU A 122 4.32 4.57 18.38
C GLU A 122 5.79 4.69 18.00
N ALA A 123 6.30 5.92 18.03
CA ALA A 123 7.71 6.18 17.78
C ALA A 123 8.15 7.37 18.62
N GLU A 124 9.19 7.14 19.42
CA GLU A 124 9.86 8.22 20.12
C GLU A 124 10.52 9.18 19.10
N PRO A 125 10.52 10.49 19.36
CA PRO A 125 11.21 11.44 18.48
C PRO A 125 12.69 11.06 18.32
N SER A 126 13.07 10.72 17.09
CA SER A 126 14.45 10.39 16.73
C SER A 126 15.42 11.57 16.85
N GLY A 127 14.89 12.79 16.96
CA GLY A 127 15.66 14.04 16.89
C GLY A 127 16.20 14.39 15.50
N LYS A 128 15.82 13.63 14.46
CA LYS A 128 16.28 13.82 13.08
C LYS A 128 15.26 14.58 12.24
N LYS A 129 15.75 15.51 11.44
CA LYS A 129 14.95 16.35 10.53
C LYS A 129 15.24 15.97 9.07
N ILE A 130 14.22 15.60 8.32
CA ILE A 130 14.34 15.11 6.94
C ILE A 130 13.55 16.01 5.98
N LEU A 131 14.18 16.39 4.87
CA LEU A 131 13.52 17.09 3.77
C LEU A 131 13.25 16.13 2.61
N VAL A 132 11.98 16.03 2.22
CA VAL A 132 11.53 15.30 1.05
C VAL A 132 11.22 16.30 -0.05
N ILE A 133 11.86 16.17 -1.21
CA ILE A 133 11.70 17.09 -2.34
C ILE A 133 10.79 16.42 -3.38
N GLY A 134 9.54 16.85 -3.46
CA GLY A 134 8.48 16.28 -4.29
C GLY A 134 7.39 15.62 -3.46
N ALA A 135 6.15 16.06 -3.65
CA ALA A 135 4.93 15.61 -3.01
C ALA A 135 4.14 14.59 -3.87
N GLY A 136 4.84 13.86 -4.75
CA GLY A 136 4.27 12.73 -5.48
C GLY A 136 4.13 11.46 -4.64
N PRO A 137 3.69 10.34 -5.23
CA PRO A 137 3.49 9.07 -4.49
C PRO A 137 4.72 8.63 -3.69
N ALA A 138 5.92 8.73 -4.29
CA ALA A 138 7.17 8.34 -3.63
C ALA A 138 7.49 9.23 -2.42
N GLY A 139 7.31 10.55 -2.55
CA GLY A 139 7.56 11.49 -1.46
C GLY A 139 6.56 11.35 -0.32
N LEU A 140 5.28 11.18 -0.64
CA LEU A 140 4.23 10.91 0.34
C LEU A 140 4.51 9.60 1.11
N ALA A 141 4.89 8.53 0.41
CA ALA A 141 5.22 7.26 1.05
C ALA A 141 6.48 7.33 1.90
N CYS A 142 7.52 8.02 1.43
CA CYS A 142 8.74 8.25 2.20
C CYS A 142 8.42 9.03 3.49
N ALA A 143 7.67 10.12 3.39
CA ALA A 143 7.32 10.94 4.54
C ALA A 143 6.47 10.19 5.55
N TYR A 144 5.50 9.41 5.10
CA TYR A 144 4.68 8.53 5.95
C TYR A 144 5.55 7.57 6.77
N HIS A 145 6.43 6.81 6.11
CA HIS A 145 7.25 5.81 6.80
C HIS A 145 8.30 6.45 7.71
N LEU A 146 8.93 7.55 7.30
CA LEU A 146 9.87 8.28 8.15
C LEU A 146 9.19 8.87 9.39
N THR A 147 7.96 9.37 9.27
CA THR A 147 7.18 9.87 10.41
C THR A 147 6.85 8.74 11.39
N ARG A 148 6.52 7.54 10.88
CA ARG A 148 6.34 6.34 11.70
C ARG A 148 7.61 5.85 12.39
N MET A 149 8.78 6.30 11.94
CA MET A 149 10.07 6.04 12.58
C MET A 149 10.48 7.17 13.56
N GLY A 150 9.61 8.15 13.80
CA GLY A 150 9.86 9.25 14.74
C GLY A 150 10.71 10.38 14.16
N HIS A 151 10.85 10.48 12.84
CA HIS A 151 11.55 11.61 12.19
C HIS A 151 10.63 12.80 12.00
N ALA A 152 11.19 14.02 12.13
CA ALA A 152 10.50 15.25 11.75
C ALA A 152 10.64 15.45 10.24
N VAL A 153 9.55 15.34 9.49
CA VAL A 153 9.57 15.36 8.03
C VAL A 153 8.92 16.63 7.48
N THR A 154 9.60 17.27 6.52
CA THR A 154 9.02 18.31 5.68
C THR A 154 9.03 17.86 4.23
N ILE A 155 7.92 18.01 3.51
CA ILE A 155 7.84 17.86 2.07
C ILE A 155 7.85 19.25 1.43
N ALA A 156 8.76 19.50 0.48
CA ALA A 156 8.73 20.68 -0.38
C ALA A 156 8.36 20.27 -1.81
N ASP A 157 7.41 20.96 -2.45
CA ASP A 157 7.01 20.69 -3.83
C ASP A 157 6.68 22.00 -4.56
N ALA A 158 7.05 22.07 -5.84
CA ALA A 158 6.87 23.25 -6.68
C ALA A 158 5.40 23.50 -7.06
N SER A 159 4.56 22.48 -7.00
CA SER A 159 3.14 22.54 -7.35
C SER A 159 2.31 23.19 -6.23
N ASP A 160 1.10 23.61 -6.56
CA ASP A 160 0.16 24.21 -5.60
C ASP A 160 -0.40 23.17 -4.60
N LYS A 161 -0.53 21.90 -5.02
CA LYS A 161 -1.08 20.82 -4.21
C LYS A 161 -0.27 19.52 -4.30
N ALA A 162 -0.19 18.82 -3.17
CA ALA A 162 0.44 17.50 -3.11
C ALA A 162 -0.32 16.45 -3.93
N GLY A 163 0.39 15.44 -4.42
CA GLY A 163 -0.16 14.31 -5.19
C GLY A 163 0.64 13.98 -6.45
N GLY A 164 1.39 14.94 -7.00
CA GLY A 164 2.17 14.74 -8.23
C GLY A 164 1.32 14.15 -9.36
N LEU A 165 1.83 13.11 -10.04
CA LEU A 165 1.10 12.43 -11.12
C LEU A 165 -0.26 11.86 -10.72
N LEU A 166 -0.49 11.54 -9.43
CA LEU A 166 -1.81 11.09 -8.97
C LEU A 166 -2.87 12.18 -9.14
N ARG A 167 -2.47 13.44 -8.93
CA ARG A 167 -3.35 14.60 -9.05
C ARG A 167 -3.40 15.15 -10.48
N TYR A 168 -2.24 15.31 -11.09
CA TYR A 168 -2.11 16.05 -12.34
C TYR A 168 -2.11 15.16 -13.59
N GLY A 169 -1.85 13.85 -13.43
CA GLY A 169 -1.78 12.90 -14.54
C GLY A 169 -3.00 11.98 -14.65
N ILE A 170 -3.53 11.48 -13.53
CA ILE A 170 -4.66 10.54 -13.54
C ILE A 170 -5.99 11.30 -13.69
N PRO A 171 -6.84 10.96 -14.68
CA PRO A 171 -8.14 11.62 -14.83
C PRO A 171 -9.06 11.46 -13.61
N ARG A 172 -9.82 12.51 -13.27
CA ARG A 172 -10.68 12.57 -12.08
C ARG A 172 -11.74 11.47 -12.01
N TYR A 173 -12.24 11.00 -13.15
CA TYR A 173 -13.21 9.91 -13.17
C TYR A 173 -12.60 8.57 -12.76
N ARG A 174 -11.27 8.41 -12.88
CA ARG A 174 -10.52 7.24 -12.41
C ARG A 174 -10.04 7.42 -10.97
N LEU A 175 -9.50 8.60 -10.65
CA LEU A 175 -9.06 8.95 -9.30
C LEU A 175 -9.60 10.33 -8.90
N PRO A 176 -10.70 10.38 -8.13
CA PRO A 176 -11.24 11.65 -7.63
C PRO A 176 -10.25 12.35 -6.70
N ASN A 177 -10.14 13.68 -6.82
CA ASN A 177 -9.22 14.47 -6.01
C ASN A 177 -9.55 14.38 -4.52
N GLU A 178 -10.81 14.23 -4.17
CA GLU A 178 -11.30 14.17 -2.80
C GLU A 178 -10.81 12.91 -2.09
N VAL A 179 -10.67 11.80 -2.84
CA VAL A 179 -10.12 10.54 -2.34
C VAL A 179 -8.63 10.70 -2.06
N LEU A 180 -7.89 11.29 -3.00
CA LEU A 180 -6.47 11.59 -2.86
C LEU A 180 -6.22 12.55 -1.68
N ASP A 181 -7.05 13.59 -1.56
CA ASP A 181 -6.98 14.57 -0.47
C ASP A 181 -7.22 13.91 0.89
N GLY A 182 -8.06 12.88 0.96
CA GLY A 182 -8.28 12.09 2.18
C GLY A 182 -6.99 11.42 2.69
N ASP A 183 -6.29 10.73 1.80
CA ASP A 183 -5.03 10.06 2.15
C ASP A 183 -3.91 11.06 2.48
N ILE A 184 -3.79 12.16 1.72
CA ILE A 184 -2.79 13.21 1.98
C ILE A 184 -3.05 13.90 3.34
N LYS A 185 -4.31 14.23 3.66
CA LYS A 185 -4.66 14.84 4.95
C LYS A 185 -4.34 13.94 6.12
N ARG A 186 -4.42 12.61 5.95
CA ARG A 186 -4.00 11.67 6.98
C ARG A 186 -2.51 11.76 7.25
N ILE A 187 -1.69 11.82 6.18
CA ILE A 187 -0.23 12.00 6.28
C ILE A 187 0.09 13.35 6.93
N GLU A 188 -0.62 14.42 6.57
CA GLU A 188 -0.49 15.75 7.22
C GLU A 188 -0.81 15.68 8.72
N LYS A 189 -1.91 15.01 9.10
CA LYS A 189 -2.31 14.83 10.50
C LYS A 189 -1.33 14.02 11.34
N MET A 190 -0.47 13.21 10.73
CA MET A 190 0.64 12.53 11.42
C MET A 190 1.79 13.48 11.81
N GLY A 191 1.76 14.73 11.34
CA GLY A 191 2.77 15.75 11.63
C GLY A 191 3.74 16.04 10.48
N VAL A 192 3.48 15.52 9.28
CA VAL A 192 4.26 15.88 8.09
C VAL A 192 3.97 17.32 7.70
N ASN A 193 5.01 18.14 7.61
CA ASN A 193 4.89 19.54 7.20
C ASN A 193 4.95 19.67 5.67
N PHE A 194 4.00 20.37 5.07
CA PHE A 194 3.96 20.59 3.62
C PHE A 194 4.31 22.03 3.25
N GLN A 195 5.36 22.18 2.44
CA GLN A 195 5.82 23.44 1.84
C GLN A 195 5.50 23.40 0.34
N MET A 196 4.26 23.70 -0.01
CA MET A 196 3.82 23.77 -1.41
C MET A 196 4.30 25.07 -2.07
N ASN A 197 4.20 25.16 -3.40
CA ASN A 197 4.72 26.29 -4.20
C ASN A 197 6.21 26.59 -3.93
N THR A 198 6.99 25.58 -3.56
CA THR A 198 8.40 25.71 -3.18
C THR A 198 9.26 24.89 -4.13
N TYR A 199 9.89 25.57 -5.09
CA TYR A 199 10.87 24.95 -5.98
C TYR A 199 12.26 24.96 -5.33
N ILE A 200 12.88 23.78 -5.23
CA ILE A 200 14.25 23.64 -4.70
C ILE A 200 15.23 23.58 -5.87
N GLU A 201 15.96 24.67 -6.07
CA GLU A 201 17.01 24.77 -7.09
C GLU A 201 18.32 24.12 -6.62
N ASP A 202 18.76 24.45 -5.40
CA ASP A 202 19.97 23.88 -4.77
C ASP A 202 19.59 23.07 -3.54
N MET A 203 19.66 21.75 -3.68
CA MET A 203 19.31 20.79 -2.63
C MET A 203 20.27 20.84 -1.43
N LEU A 204 21.56 21.09 -1.66
CA LEU A 204 22.56 21.12 -0.59
C LEU A 204 22.40 22.38 0.25
N LYS A 205 22.18 23.52 -0.41
CA LYS A 205 21.85 24.76 0.27
C LYS A 205 20.55 24.65 1.07
N ALA A 206 19.50 24.08 0.47
CA ALA A 206 18.22 23.85 1.18
C ALA A 206 18.39 22.94 2.42
N LYS A 207 19.26 21.93 2.33
CA LYS A 207 19.63 21.06 3.46
C LYS A 207 20.28 21.86 4.59
N GLU A 208 21.27 22.69 4.26
CA GLU A 208 22.03 23.48 5.22
C GLU A 208 21.17 24.56 5.87
N ASP A 209 20.51 25.41 5.08
CA ASP A 209 19.66 26.51 5.55
C ASP A 209 18.50 26.01 6.43
N GLY A 210 17.94 24.85 6.07
CA GLY A 210 16.85 24.22 6.82
C GLY A 210 17.29 23.35 7.99
N GLY A 211 18.60 23.14 8.19
CA GLY A 211 19.14 22.27 9.23
C GLY A 211 18.68 20.82 9.13
N TYR A 212 18.57 20.29 7.91
CA TYR A 212 18.12 18.92 7.67
C TYR A 212 19.29 17.92 7.77
N ASP A 213 19.06 16.81 8.46
CA ASP A 213 20.03 15.71 8.58
C ASP A 213 20.20 14.98 7.25
N ALA A 214 19.09 14.74 6.53
CA ALA A 214 19.07 14.04 5.25
C ALA A 214 18.02 14.60 4.27
N LEU A 215 18.21 14.24 3.00
CA LEU A 215 17.31 14.59 1.90
C LEU A 215 16.79 13.32 1.22
N PHE A 216 15.56 13.37 0.74
CA PHE A 216 15.03 12.39 -0.21
C PHE A 216 14.46 13.10 -1.44
N VAL A 217 14.91 12.72 -2.63
CA VAL A 217 14.53 13.38 -3.89
C VAL A 217 13.48 12.54 -4.62
N ALA A 218 12.28 13.09 -4.75
CA ALA A 218 11.08 12.45 -5.27
C ALA A 218 10.35 13.31 -6.33
N VAL A 219 11.10 14.10 -7.11
CA VAL A 219 10.57 15.07 -8.09
C VAL A 219 9.93 14.42 -9.33
N GLY A 220 10.21 13.14 -9.59
CA GLY A 220 9.69 12.40 -10.74
C GLY A 220 10.25 12.89 -12.08
N ALA A 221 9.69 12.37 -13.18
CA ALA A 221 10.05 12.77 -14.55
C ALA A 221 9.04 13.80 -15.07
N GLN A 222 9.43 15.08 -15.06
CA GLN A 222 8.55 16.20 -15.42
C GLN A 222 8.61 16.57 -16.91
N LEU A 223 9.67 16.19 -17.61
CA LEU A 223 9.87 16.51 -19.02
C LEU A 223 9.25 15.44 -19.92
N SER A 224 8.47 15.85 -20.91
CA SER A 224 7.98 14.98 -21.99
C SER A 224 9.08 14.70 -23.02
N ARG A 225 8.93 13.62 -23.78
CA ARG A 225 9.79 13.35 -24.94
C ARG A 225 9.29 14.16 -26.14
N ASP A 226 10.21 14.85 -26.78
CA ASP A 226 9.98 15.57 -28.03
C ASP A 226 9.91 14.57 -29.21
N ALA A 227 8.97 14.80 -30.13
CA ALA A 227 8.79 13.98 -31.34
C ALA A 227 9.68 14.45 -32.51
N ALA A 228 10.28 15.65 -32.42
CA ALA A 228 11.08 16.31 -33.43
C ALA A 228 10.34 16.44 -34.78
N LEU A 229 9.06 16.81 -34.73
CA LEU A 229 8.20 16.96 -35.91
C LEU A 229 7.69 18.40 -36.03
N PRO A 230 7.63 18.98 -37.24
CA PRO A 230 7.05 20.30 -37.42
C PRO A 230 5.62 20.37 -36.85
N GLY A 231 5.40 21.19 -35.82
CA GLY A 231 4.08 21.39 -35.19
C GLY A 231 3.77 20.52 -33.97
N ASP A 232 4.78 19.87 -33.37
CA ASP A 232 4.66 19.08 -32.14
C ASP A 232 4.46 19.91 -30.85
N GLY A 233 4.51 21.24 -30.95
CA GLY A 233 4.15 22.14 -29.85
C GLY A 233 5.25 22.34 -28.80
N THR A 234 6.46 21.85 -29.06
CA THR A 234 7.67 22.25 -28.34
C THR A 234 8.27 23.48 -29.03
N VAL A 235 7.96 24.65 -28.50
CA VAL A 235 8.53 25.95 -28.89
C VAL A 235 9.50 26.44 -27.82
#